data_AF-A0A9P6JVM9-F1
#
_entry.id   AF-A0A9P6JVM9-F1
#
_cell.length_a   1.000
_cell.length_b   1.000
_cell.length_c   1.000
_cell.angle_alpha   90.00
_cell.angle_beta   90.00
_cell.angle_gamma   90.00
#
_symmetry.space_group_name_H-M   'P 1'
#
loop_
_entity.id
_entity.type
_entity.pdbx_description
1 polymer ?
#
loop_
_entity_poly.entity_id
_entity_poly.type
_entity_poly.pdbx_seq_one_letter_code
_entity_poly.pdbx_strand_id
1 'polypeptide(L)'
;MLHFTGASSVQEILAASISPSITSSISGNAPAELKGMAIRWYDLLHQRGGYVRQIREKLTITEISLVSKPGEERGAQVKMVCELDVAPETCSSAGILDVGCIGFLVDEGSSIALQLLSILQKGSPHMGVSQCLNLQFHGEVAQGGKIIIVNRSVSKKTDVGCCTSEVWEVTNARKLVASATHLVVPSSMSPALKQEISTRQPQARL
;
A
#
# COMPACT_ATOMS: atom_id res chain seq x y z
N MET A 1 3.42 -1.55 17.00
CA MET A 1 3.34 -0.27 16.29
C MET A 1 4.44 0.63 16.84
N LEU A 2 5.34 1.15 16.01
CA LEU A 2 6.41 2.06 16.46
C LEU A 2 5.82 3.48 16.50
N HIS A 3 5.72 4.07 17.68
CA HIS A 3 5.26 5.46 17.82
C HIS A 3 6.43 6.41 17.57
N PHE A 4 6.48 7.01 16.38
CA PHE A 4 7.36 8.15 16.10
C PHE A 4 6.66 9.43 16.58
N THR A 5 7.13 9.99 17.69
CA THR A 5 6.66 11.27 18.24
C THR A 5 7.59 12.40 17.79
N GLY A 6 7.20 13.14 16.74
CA GLY A 6 7.91 14.31 16.23
C GLY A 6 7.73 14.49 14.72
N ALA A 7 7.99 15.68 14.20
CA ALA A 7 8.05 15.94 12.76
C ALA A 7 9.32 15.28 12.17
N SER A 8 9.35 13.96 12.14
CA SER A 8 10.41 13.20 11.51
C SER A 8 10.39 13.42 10.01
N SER A 9 11.56 13.56 9.40
CA SER A 9 11.66 13.69 7.95
C SER A 9 11.15 12.43 7.25
N VAL A 10 10.68 12.55 6.00
CA VAL A 10 10.29 11.39 5.18
C VAL A 10 11.39 10.34 5.13
N GLN A 11 12.66 10.78 5.07
CA GLN A 11 13.81 9.89 5.06
C GLN A 11 13.98 9.13 6.40
N GLU A 12 13.80 9.78 7.54
CA GLU A 12 13.91 9.14 8.86
C GLU A 12 12.85 8.03 9.03
N ILE A 13 11.62 8.29 8.60
CA ILE A 13 10.53 7.31 8.70
C ILE A 13 10.80 6.11 7.79
N LEU A 14 11.30 6.35 6.58
CA LEU A 14 11.66 5.28 5.64
C LEU A 14 12.96 4.54 6.03
N ALA A 15 13.83 5.15 6.83
CA ALA A 15 15.06 4.55 7.37
C ALA A 15 14.85 3.84 8.71
N ALA A 16 13.69 4.03 9.36
CA ALA A 16 13.37 3.44 10.64
C ALA A 16 13.54 1.91 10.65
N SER A 17 14.18 1.39 11.70
CA SER A 17 14.28 -0.05 11.93
C SER A 17 12.91 -0.59 12.34
N ILE A 18 12.38 -1.54 11.55
CA ILE A 18 11.18 -2.31 11.93
C ILE A 18 11.62 -3.57 12.67
N SER A 19 10.96 -3.86 13.79
CA SER A 19 11.24 -5.09 14.55
C SER A 19 11.13 -6.35 13.66
N PRO A 20 12.10 -7.28 13.71
CA PRO A 20 12.02 -8.55 12.99
C PRO A 20 10.77 -9.36 13.32
N SER A 21 10.22 -9.23 14.53
CA SER A 21 8.98 -9.90 14.93
C SER A 21 7.75 -9.43 14.13
N ILE A 22 7.72 -8.17 13.69
CA ILE A 22 6.61 -7.63 12.89
C ILE A 22 6.73 -8.07 11.43
N THR A 23 7.94 -8.08 10.88
CA THR A 23 8.13 -8.52 9.48
C THR A 23 7.95 -10.02 9.31
N SER A 24 8.24 -10.81 10.35
CA SER A 24 8.00 -12.26 10.36
C SER A 24 6.54 -12.64 10.54
N SER A 25 5.70 -11.79 11.15
CA SER A 25 4.25 -12.03 11.21
C SER A 25 3.53 -11.76 9.88
N ILE A 26 4.16 -11.03 8.95
CA ILE A 26 3.65 -10.83 7.60
C ILE A 26 3.99 -12.06 6.75
N SER A 27 2.97 -12.76 6.27
CA SER A 27 3.12 -13.94 5.43
C SER A 27 3.60 -13.60 4.00
N GLY A 28 3.79 -14.62 3.16
CA GLY A 28 4.25 -14.47 1.78
C GLY A 28 5.78 -14.50 1.62
N ASN A 29 6.23 -14.63 0.38
CA ASN A 29 7.63 -14.89 0.00
C ASN A 29 8.50 -13.63 -0.17
N ALA A 30 7.98 -12.43 0.08
CA ALA A 30 8.77 -11.21 -0.04
C ALA A 30 9.87 -11.13 1.04
N PRO A 31 11.06 -10.56 0.72
CA PRO A 31 12.12 -10.33 1.71
C PRO A 31 11.65 -9.45 2.86
N ALA A 32 12.22 -9.67 4.06
CA ALA A 32 11.87 -8.92 5.27
C ALA A 32 12.04 -7.40 5.11
N GLU A 33 13.03 -6.97 4.33
CA GLU A 33 13.26 -5.55 4.02
C GLU A 33 12.07 -4.93 3.27
N LEU A 34 11.53 -5.64 2.27
CA LEU A 34 10.38 -5.18 1.50
C LEU A 34 9.10 -5.17 2.34
N LYS A 35 8.94 -6.15 3.24
CA LYS A 35 7.88 -6.17 4.26
C LYS A 35 7.96 -4.97 5.21
N GLY A 36 9.17 -4.67 5.70
CA GLY A 36 9.43 -3.48 6.52
C GLY A 36 9.12 -2.20 5.77
N MET A 37 9.41 -2.14 4.47
CA MET A 37 9.13 -0.97 3.65
C MET A 37 7.64 -0.69 3.50
N ALA A 38 6.80 -1.73 3.35
CA ALA A 38 5.35 -1.57 3.28
C ALA A 38 4.80 -0.92 4.57
N ILE A 39 5.26 -1.38 5.73
CA ILE A 39 4.90 -0.83 7.04
C ILE A 39 5.30 0.65 7.11
N ARG A 40 6.54 0.98 6.74
CA ARG A 40 7.03 2.37 6.78
C ARG A 40 6.25 3.31 5.87
N TRP A 41 5.81 2.83 4.70
CA TRP A 41 4.95 3.63 3.84
C TRP A 41 3.59 3.89 4.45
N TYR A 42 2.97 2.88 5.07
CA TYR A 42 1.75 3.08 5.84
C TYR A 42 1.97 4.08 6.98
N ASP A 43 3.05 3.95 7.76
CA ASP A 43 3.41 4.89 8.84
C ASP A 43 3.62 6.32 8.33
N LEU A 44 4.26 6.48 7.17
CA LEU A 44 4.41 7.79 6.56
C LEU A 44 3.05 8.40 6.17
N LEU A 45 2.14 7.60 5.62
CA LEU A 45 0.78 8.06 5.32
C LEU A 45 -0.01 8.33 6.62
N HIS A 46 0.20 7.56 7.70
CA HIS A 46 -0.41 7.75 9.03
C HIS A 46 -0.11 9.13 9.61
N GLN A 47 1.12 9.61 9.49
CA GLN A 47 1.56 10.84 10.15
C GLN A 47 0.94 12.13 9.58
N ARG A 48 0.29 12.06 8.42
CA ARG A 48 -0.33 13.24 7.78
C ARG A 48 -1.68 13.66 8.40
N GLY A 49 -2.12 13.00 9.47
CA GLY A 49 -3.39 13.31 10.14
C GLY A 49 -4.61 13.15 9.23
N GLY A 50 -5.75 13.67 9.66
CA GLY A 50 -6.99 13.70 8.88
C GLY A 50 -8.04 12.67 9.31
N TYR A 51 -9.21 12.75 8.64
CA TYR A 51 -10.42 11.98 8.92
C TYR A 51 -10.19 10.46 9.03
N VAL A 52 -9.23 9.95 8.26
CA VAL A 52 -8.96 8.52 8.09
C VAL A 52 -8.01 7.91 9.12
N ARG A 53 -7.50 8.71 10.08
CA ARG A 53 -6.49 8.23 11.05
C ARG A 53 -6.95 6.98 11.82
N GLN A 54 -8.18 6.98 12.32
CA GLN A 54 -8.72 5.88 13.12
C GLN A 54 -8.89 4.59 12.29
N ILE A 55 -9.25 4.73 11.02
CA ILE A 55 -9.38 3.62 10.07
C ILE A 55 -8.01 2.98 9.85
N ARG A 56 -7.00 3.82 9.62
CA ARG A 56 -5.65 3.37 9.34
C ARG A 56 -4.99 2.62 10.52
N GLU A 57 -5.24 3.04 11.75
CA GLU A 57 -4.72 2.37 12.96
C GLU A 57 -5.21 0.91 13.12
N LYS A 58 -6.32 0.55 12.45
CA LYS A 58 -6.90 -0.80 12.46
C LYS A 58 -6.52 -1.63 11.24
N LEU A 59 -5.93 -1.03 10.22
CA LEU A 59 -5.51 -1.72 9.00
C LEU A 59 -4.23 -2.52 9.26
N THR A 60 -4.24 -3.81 8.95
CA THR A 60 -3.09 -4.70 9.16
C THR A 60 -2.62 -5.30 7.85
N ILE A 61 -1.33 -5.19 7.53
CA ILE A 61 -0.72 -5.92 6.41
C ILE A 61 -0.51 -7.37 6.84
N THR A 62 -1.07 -8.34 6.12
CA THR A 62 -0.99 -9.76 6.50
C THR A 62 -0.20 -10.61 5.51
N GLU A 63 -0.03 -10.16 4.27
CA GLU A 63 0.75 -10.88 3.25
C GLU A 63 1.46 -9.91 2.32
N ILE A 64 2.73 -10.21 2.01
CA ILE A 64 3.42 -9.64 0.84
C ILE A 64 4.11 -10.75 0.07
N SER A 65 3.72 -10.89 -1.20
CA SER A 65 4.21 -11.93 -2.09
C SER A 65 4.70 -11.34 -3.42
N LEU A 66 5.83 -11.85 -3.89
CA LEU A 66 6.36 -11.64 -5.22
C LEU A 66 5.80 -12.73 -6.14
N VAL A 67 5.08 -12.32 -7.17
CA VAL A 67 4.43 -13.20 -8.14
C VAL A 67 5.19 -13.12 -9.45
N SER A 68 5.79 -14.22 -9.87
CA SER A 68 6.43 -14.31 -11.18
C SER A 68 5.37 -14.42 -12.27
N LYS A 69 5.54 -13.65 -13.36
CA LYS A 69 4.74 -13.82 -14.57
C LYS A 69 5.38 -14.86 -15.48
N PRO A 70 4.66 -15.92 -15.88
CA PRO A 70 5.13 -16.83 -16.91
C PRO A 70 5.44 -16.05 -18.20
N GLY A 71 6.66 -16.17 -18.72
CA GLY A 71 7.09 -15.51 -19.96
C GLY A 71 7.73 -14.12 -19.82
N GLU A 72 7.83 -13.55 -18.61
CA GLU A 72 8.61 -12.32 -18.37
C GLU A 72 9.87 -12.63 -17.54
N GLU A 73 11.06 -12.60 -18.17
CA GLU A 73 12.35 -12.85 -17.49
C GLU A 73 12.70 -11.84 -16.38
N ARG A 74 12.01 -10.69 -16.31
CA ARG A 74 12.34 -9.59 -15.37
C ARG A 74 11.15 -8.96 -14.62
N GLY A 75 9.97 -9.57 -14.63
CA GLY A 75 8.75 -8.92 -14.13
C GLY A 75 8.12 -9.59 -12.92
N ALA A 76 8.76 -9.57 -11.74
CA ALA A 76 8.05 -9.94 -10.51
C ALA A 76 6.99 -8.87 -10.19
N GLN A 77 5.73 -9.29 -10.06
CA GLN A 77 4.65 -8.47 -9.54
C GLN A 77 4.63 -8.52 -8.01
N VAL A 78 4.05 -7.50 -7.39
CA VAL A 78 3.84 -7.45 -5.94
C VAL A 78 2.35 -7.67 -5.68
N LYS A 79 2.06 -8.67 -4.86
CA LYS A 79 0.78 -8.86 -4.19
C LYS A 79 0.94 -8.40 -2.75
N MET A 80 0.08 -7.49 -2.30
CA MET A 80 -0.01 -7.07 -0.91
C MET A 80 -1.44 -7.28 -0.41
N VAL A 81 -1.60 -7.95 0.72
CA VAL A 81 -2.91 -8.18 1.36
C VAL A 81 -2.96 -7.42 2.68
N CYS A 82 -4.04 -6.66 2.85
CA CYS A 82 -4.36 -5.99 4.10
C CYS A 82 -5.71 -6.49 4.64
N GLU A 83 -5.87 -6.47 5.95
CA GLU A 83 -7.11 -6.84 6.63
C GLU A 83 -7.62 -5.68 7.49
N LEU A 84 -8.95 -5.58 7.58
CA LEU A 84 -9.63 -4.58 8.39
C LEU A 84 -10.92 -5.17 8.98
N ASP A 85 -11.10 -4.99 10.28
CA ASP A 85 -12.38 -5.23 10.95
C ASP A 85 -13.31 -4.02 10.72
N VAL A 86 -14.52 -4.28 10.24
CA VAL A 86 -15.52 -3.25 9.94
C VAL A 86 -16.12 -2.75 11.25
N ALA A 87 -15.64 -1.61 11.71
CA ALA A 87 -16.03 -0.95 12.94
C ALA A 87 -16.84 0.33 12.65
N PRO A 88 -17.54 0.92 13.65
CA PRO A 88 -18.43 2.07 13.44
C PRO A 88 -17.81 3.23 12.65
N GLU A 89 -16.54 3.55 12.90
CA GLU A 89 -15.84 4.65 12.23
C GLU A 89 -15.45 4.38 10.77
N THR A 90 -15.57 3.13 10.32
CA THR A 90 -15.41 2.73 8.91
C THR A 90 -16.75 2.70 8.17
N CYS A 91 -17.87 2.84 8.89
CA CYS A 91 -19.21 2.70 8.35
C CYS A 91 -19.83 4.04 7.97
N SER A 92 -20.75 3.98 7.01
CA SER A 92 -21.72 5.04 6.75
C SER A 92 -22.81 5.09 7.84
N SER A 93 -23.72 6.06 7.75
CA SER A 93 -24.88 6.16 8.65
C SER A 93 -25.82 4.96 8.58
N ALA A 94 -25.74 4.14 7.53
CA ALA A 94 -26.51 2.91 7.39
C ALA A 94 -25.89 1.70 8.13
N GLY A 95 -24.74 1.88 8.80
CA GLY A 95 -24.05 0.78 9.51
C GLY A 95 -23.37 -0.23 8.58
N ILE A 96 -23.16 0.15 7.32
CA ILE A 96 -22.39 -0.61 6.32
C ILE A 96 -21.07 0.11 6.03
N LEU A 97 -20.04 -0.67 5.69
CA LEU A 97 -18.72 -0.16 5.31
C LEU A 97 -18.87 0.93 4.23
N ASP A 98 -18.34 2.12 4.53
CA ASP A 98 -18.48 3.29 3.67
C ASP A 98 -17.72 3.11 2.35
N VAL A 99 -18.33 3.51 1.23
CA VAL A 99 -17.73 3.38 -0.09
C VAL A 99 -16.52 4.32 -0.28
N GLY A 100 -16.51 5.47 0.40
CA GLY A 100 -15.36 6.36 0.46
C GLY A 100 -14.21 5.75 1.25
N CYS A 101 -14.51 5.08 2.37
CA CYS A 101 -13.55 4.27 3.13
C CYS A 101 -12.91 3.18 2.25
N ILE A 102 -13.72 2.44 1.48
CA ILE A 102 -13.21 1.45 0.52
C ILE A 102 -12.27 2.09 -0.49
N GLY A 103 -12.68 3.21 -1.10
CA GLY A 103 -11.86 3.90 -2.10
C GLY A 103 -10.53 4.39 -1.53
N PHE A 104 -10.56 4.93 -0.32
CA PHE A 104 -9.38 5.34 0.43
C PHE A 104 -8.42 4.17 0.71
N LEU A 105 -8.92 3.05 1.22
CA LEU A 105 -8.12 1.86 1.53
C LEU A 105 -7.46 1.27 0.28
N VAL A 106 -8.21 1.26 -0.84
CA VAL A 106 -7.69 0.83 -2.14
C VAL A 106 -6.63 1.80 -2.65
N ASP A 107 -6.85 3.11 -2.60
CA ASP A 107 -5.89 4.13 -3.06
C ASP A 107 -4.53 3.97 -2.35
N GLU A 108 -4.52 3.85 -1.03
CA GLU A 108 -3.30 3.67 -0.25
C GLU A 108 -2.64 2.33 -0.52
N GLY A 109 -3.40 1.23 -0.40
CA GLY A 109 -2.85 -0.12 -0.53
C GLY A 109 -2.25 -0.37 -1.91
N SER A 110 -2.95 0.06 -2.96
CA SER A 110 -2.47 -0.08 -4.33
C SER A 110 -1.25 0.81 -4.63
N SER A 111 -1.22 2.03 -4.09
CA SER A 111 -0.06 2.93 -4.19
C SER A 111 1.18 2.33 -3.53
N ILE A 112 1.03 1.75 -2.34
CA ILE A 112 2.13 1.10 -1.62
C ILE A 112 2.61 -0.13 -2.41
N ALA A 113 1.70 -0.98 -2.92
CA ALA A 113 2.09 -2.12 -3.75
C ALA A 113 2.91 -1.71 -4.99
N LEU A 114 2.57 -0.58 -5.63
CA LEU A 114 3.34 0.00 -6.74
C LEU A 114 4.69 0.58 -6.31
N GLN A 115 4.82 1.04 -5.07
CA GLN A 115 6.09 1.49 -4.51
C GLN A 115 7.03 0.33 -4.21
N LEU A 116 6.51 -0.76 -3.65
CA LEU A 116 7.27 -1.98 -3.45
C LEU A 116 7.77 -2.54 -4.78
N LEU A 117 6.92 -2.53 -5.82
CA LEU A 117 7.34 -2.92 -7.17
C LEU A 117 8.47 -2.03 -7.70
N SER A 118 8.40 -0.72 -7.45
CA SER A 118 9.46 0.22 -7.83
C SER A 118 10.81 -0.11 -7.22
N ILE A 119 10.80 -0.43 -5.93
CA ILE A 119 12.02 -0.76 -5.18
C ILE A 119 12.61 -2.06 -5.73
N LEU A 120 11.76 -3.05 -5.98
CA LEU A 120 12.17 -4.33 -6.55
C LEU A 120 12.84 -4.16 -7.93
N GLN A 121 12.29 -3.30 -8.79
CA GLN A 121 12.75 -3.15 -10.17
C GLN A 121 13.89 -2.14 -10.35
N LYS A 122 13.90 -1.07 -9.55
CA LYS A 122 14.80 0.09 -9.74
C LYS A 122 15.70 0.36 -8.54
N GLY A 123 15.60 -0.42 -7.47
CA GLY A 123 16.34 -0.22 -6.22
C GLY A 123 15.93 1.03 -5.43
N SER A 124 14.91 1.77 -5.87
CA SER A 124 14.47 3.00 -5.22
C SER A 124 12.94 3.19 -5.28
N PRO A 125 12.35 3.79 -4.24
CA PRO A 125 10.95 4.18 -4.26
C PRO A 125 10.74 5.29 -5.31
N HIS A 126 9.64 5.23 -6.04
CA HIS A 126 9.32 6.26 -7.04
C HIS A 126 7.95 6.83 -6.77
N MET A 127 7.90 7.94 -6.03
CA MET A 127 6.66 8.59 -5.64
C MET A 127 5.88 9.09 -6.85
N GLY A 128 4.81 8.38 -7.17
CA GLY A 128 3.78 8.85 -8.07
C GLY A 128 2.59 9.43 -7.32
N VAL A 129 1.68 10.02 -8.08
CA VAL A 129 0.39 10.53 -7.63
C VAL A 129 -0.72 9.77 -8.33
N SER A 130 -1.83 9.56 -7.63
CA SER A 130 -3.04 8.95 -8.18
C SER A 130 -3.54 9.78 -9.35
N GLN A 131 -3.58 9.18 -10.54
CA GLN A 131 -4.13 9.81 -11.74
C GLN A 131 -5.60 9.44 -11.91
N CYS A 132 -5.92 8.15 -11.73
CA CYS A 132 -7.25 7.62 -11.94
C CYS A 132 -7.46 6.37 -11.08
N LEU A 133 -8.54 6.37 -10.29
CA LEU A 133 -8.99 5.22 -9.52
C LEU A 133 -10.41 4.86 -9.96
N ASN A 134 -10.57 3.71 -10.60
CA ASN A 134 -11.86 3.19 -11.04
C ASN A 134 -12.31 2.08 -10.08
N LEU A 135 -13.41 2.30 -9.36
CA LEU A 135 -14.00 1.37 -8.40
C LEU A 135 -15.34 0.83 -8.93
N GLN A 136 -15.57 -0.46 -8.70
CA GLN A 136 -16.84 -1.13 -8.97
C GLN A 136 -17.28 -1.83 -7.68
N PHE A 137 -18.51 -1.58 -7.24
CA PHE A 137 -19.06 -2.14 -6.01
C PHE A 137 -20.01 -3.28 -6.34
N HIS A 138 -19.82 -4.41 -5.67
CA HIS A 138 -20.50 -5.68 -5.92
C HIS A 138 -21.33 -6.15 -4.73
N GLY A 139 -21.10 -5.59 -3.54
CA GLY A 139 -21.81 -5.95 -2.33
C GLY A 139 -21.50 -5.03 -1.16
N GLU A 140 -22.10 -5.35 -0.02
CA GLU A 140 -22.01 -4.56 1.21
C GLU A 140 -21.45 -5.41 2.35
N VAL A 141 -20.84 -4.75 3.33
CA VAL A 141 -20.34 -5.37 4.55
C VAL A 141 -20.88 -4.61 5.74
N ALA A 142 -21.69 -5.28 6.55
CA ALA A 142 -22.22 -4.68 7.78
C ALA A 142 -21.12 -4.53 8.84
N GLN A 143 -21.35 -3.61 9.78
CA GLN A 143 -20.55 -3.50 11.00
C GLN A 143 -20.40 -4.87 11.69
N GLY A 144 -19.19 -5.16 12.16
CA GLY A 144 -18.82 -6.45 12.74
C GLY A 144 -18.32 -7.48 11.71
N GLY A 145 -18.44 -7.18 10.42
CA GLY A 145 -17.77 -7.94 9.36
C GLY A 145 -16.25 -7.72 9.35
N LYS A 146 -15.53 -8.54 8.60
CA LYS A 146 -14.10 -8.41 8.31
C LYS A 146 -13.90 -8.40 6.81
N ILE A 147 -13.05 -7.49 6.34
CA ILE A 147 -12.64 -7.43 4.94
C ILE A 147 -11.15 -7.76 4.78
N ILE A 148 -10.82 -8.30 3.61
CA ILE A 148 -9.46 -8.37 3.10
C ILE A 148 -9.36 -7.57 1.81
N ILE A 149 -8.25 -6.85 1.63
CA ILE A 149 -7.97 -6.03 0.46
C ILE A 149 -6.73 -6.62 -0.20
N VAL A 150 -6.89 -7.13 -1.42
CA VAL A 150 -5.82 -7.76 -2.19
C VAL A 150 -5.38 -6.78 -3.28
N ASN A 151 -4.21 -6.19 -3.11
CA ASN A 151 -3.61 -5.27 -4.08
C ASN A 151 -2.58 -6.02 -4.93
N ARG A 152 -2.66 -5.91 -6.26
CA ARG A 152 -1.76 -6.57 -7.21
C ARG A 152 -1.19 -5.56 -8.19
N SER A 153 0.11 -5.34 -8.13
CA SER A 153 0.75 -4.51 -9.14
C SER A 153 0.76 -5.24 -10.49
N VAL A 154 0.27 -4.57 -11.53
CA VAL A 154 0.13 -5.14 -12.87
C VAL A 154 1.38 -4.86 -13.69
N SER A 155 1.75 -3.59 -13.77
CA SER A 155 2.90 -3.11 -14.54
C SER A 155 3.37 -1.76 -14.02
N LYS A 156 4.67 -1.51 -14.18
CA LYS A 156 5.25 -0.17 -14.11
C LYS A 156 6.14 0.01 -15.33
N LYS A 157 5.54 0.38 -16.48
CA LYS A 157 6.33 0.98 -17.58
C LYS A 157 6.71 2.40 -17.18
N THR A 158 7.72 2.97 -17.85
CA THR A 158 8.51 4.14 -17.41
C THR A 158 7.73 5.25 -16.71
N ASP A 159 6.48 5.50 -17.10
CA ASP A 159 5.71 6.68 -16.70
C ASP A 159 4.31 6.39 -16.13
N VAL A 160 3.87 5.13 -16.03
CA VAL A 160 2.56 4.81 -15.43
C VAL A 160 2.64 3.49 -14.66
N GLY A 161 2.32 3.55 -13.37
CA GLY A 161 2.05 2.38 -12.53
C GLY A 161 0.58 1.99 -12.61
N CYS A 162 0.30 0.70 -12.73
CA CYS A 162 -1.05 0.16 -12.72
C CYS A 162 -1.17 -0.92 -11.64
N CYS A 163 -2.19 -0.83 -10.80
CA CYS A 163 -2.51 -1.83 -9.79
C CYS A 163 -4.00 -2.20 -9.90
N THR A 164 -4.30 -3.49 -9.76
CA THR A 164 -5.67 -3.97 -9.58
C THR A 164 -5.87 -4.34 -8.12
N SER A 165 -7.04 -4.02 -7.58
CA SER A 165 -7.38 -4.36 -6.20
C SER A 165 -8.73 -5.04 -6.11
N GLU A 166 -8.86 -5.95 -5.16
CA GLU A 166 -10.13 -6.61 -4.83
C GLU A 166 -10.36 -6.51 -3.33
N VAL A 167 -11.60 -6.21 -2.94
CA VAL A 167 -12.03 -6.18 -1.54
C VAL A 167 -13.01 -7.33 -1.33
N TRP A 168 -12.73 -8.17 -0.35
CA TRP A 168 -13.53 -9.36 -0.05
C TRP A 168 -14.02 -9.32 1.40
N GLU A 169 -15.29 -9.61 1.62
CA GLU A 169 -15.85 -9.90 2.95
C GLU A 169 -15.54 -11.34 3.30
N VAL A 170 -14.94 -11.60 4.47
CA VAL A 170 -14.48 -12.95 4.83
C VAL A 170 -15.23 -13.58 6.00
N THR A 171 -16.17 -12.86 6.62
CA THR A 171 -16.91 -13.35 7.79
C THR A 171 -17.98 -14.38 7.43
N ASN A 172 -18.78 -14.17 6.38
CA ASN A 172 -20.01 -14.93 6.17
C ASN A 172 -20.09 -15.77 4.89
N ALA A 173 -19.34 -15.45 3.82
CA ALA A 173 -19.29 -16.36 2.65
C ALA A 173 -18.14 -16.10 1.66
N ARG A 174 -17.10 -15.34 2.04
CA ARG A 174 -16.04 -14.91 1.11
C ARG A 174 -16.59 -14.21 -0.13
N LYS A 175 -17.30 -13.10 0.06
CA LYS A 175 -17.98 -12.37 -1.04
C LYS A 175 -17.09 -11.26 -1.58
N LEU A 176 -17.08 -11.08 -2.90
CA LEU A 176 -16.45 -9.91 -3.52
C LEU A 176 -17.32 -8.68 -3.23
N VAL A 177 -16.72 -7.67 -2.60
CA VAL A 177 -17.38 -6.41 -2.19
C VAL A 177 -17.08 -5.31 -3.18
N ALA A 178 -15.83 -5.20 -3.62
CA ALA A 178 -15.42 -4.22 -4.61
C ALA A 178 -14.24 -4.72 -5.44
N SER A 179 -14.14 -4.22 -6.67
CA SER A 179 -12.95 -4.38 -7.52
C SER A 179 -12.49 -3.02 -8.03
N ALA A 180 -11.19 -2.87 -8.25
CA ALA A 180 -10.61 -1.60 -8.61
C ALA A 180 -9.44 -1.72 -9.59
N THR A 181 -9.25 -0.65 -10.37
CA THR A 181 -8.00 -0.38 -11.10
C THR A 181 -7.51 1.01 -10.72
N HIS A 182 -6.23 1.09 -10.33
CA HIS A 182 -5.56 2.33 -9.95
C HIS A 182 -4.39 2.61 -10.90
N LEU A 183 -4.42 3.78 -11.54
CA LEU A 183 -3.32 4.34 -12.31
C LEU A 183 -2.61 5.44 -11.53
N VAL A 184 -1.29 5.31 -11.43
CA VAL A 184 -0.40 6.24 -10.74
C VAL A 184 0.64 6.75 -11.72
N VAL A 185 0.82 8.07 -11.78
CA VAL A 185 1.80 8.72 -12.67
C VAL A 185 2.90 9.39 -11.86
N PRO A 186 4.11 9.58 -12.41
CA PRO A 186 5.17 10.34 -11.77
C PRO A 186 4.66 11.70 -11.31
N SER A 187 5.00 12.07 -10.07
CA SER A 187 4.81 13.44 -9.62
C SER A 187 5.72 14.37 -10.44
N SER A 188 5.22 15.55 -10.78
CA SER A 188 5.99 16.63 -11.42
C SER A 188 6.98 17.29 -10.44
N MET A 189 7.66 16.50 -9.59
CA MET A 189 8.74 17.00 -8.75
C MET A 189 9.73 17.79 -9.61
N SER A 190 10.05 19.00 -9.14
CA SER A 190 10.96 19.90 -9.84
C SER A 190 12.32 19.22 -10.06
N PRO A 191 13.04 19.55 -11.15
CA PRO A 191 14.38 19.03 -11.41
C PRO A 191 15.35 19.21 -10.23
N ALA A 192 15.19 20.29 -9.45
CA ALA A 192 15.99 20.56 -8.26
C ALA A 192 15.84 19.49 -7.16
N LEU A 193 14.61 19.05 -6.88
CA LEU A 193 14.34 17.97 -5.92
C LEU A 193 14.84 16.60 -6.41
N LYS A 194 14.79 16.36 -7.72
CA LYS A 194 15.35 15.14 -8.34
C LYS A 194 16.89 15.11 -8.22
N GLN A 195 17.54 16.25 -8.40
CA GLN A 195 18.99 16.39 -8.33
C GLN A 195 19.52 16.29 -6.89
N GLU A 196 18.78 16.80 -5.91
CA GLU A 196 19.15 16.73 -4.49
C GLU A 196 19.01 15.32 -3.90
N ILE A 197 18.02 14.53 -4.35
CA ILE A 197 17.89 13.12 -3.97
C ILE A 197 18.98 12.25 -4.64
N SER A 198 19.36 12.57 -5.89
CA SER A 198 20.41 11.84 -6.62
C SER A 198 21.84 12.11 -6.12
N THR A 199 22.10 13.26 -5.50
CA THR A 199 23.46 13.67 -5.07
C THR A 199 23.78 13.28 -3.63
N ARG A 200 22.80 12.84 -2.84
CA ARG A 200 22.98 12.52 -1.41
C ARG A 200 22.88 11.03 -1.04
N GLN A 201 22.74 10.12 -2.01
CA GLN A 201 22.97 8.70 -1.74
C GLN A 201 24.49 8.43 -1.64
N PRO A 202 24.99 7.77 -0.58
CA PRO A 202 26.39 7.39 -0.52
C PRO A 202 26.67 6.43 -1.69
N GLN A 203 27.63 6.80 -2.54
CA GLN A 203 28.18 5.90 -3.54
C GLN A 203 28.62 4.62 -2.82
N ALA A 204 27.94 3.52 -3.09
CA ALA A 204 28.45 2.20 -2.76
C ALA A 204 29.78 2.07 -3.52
N ARG A 205 30.90 2.21 -2.78
CA ARG A 205 32.23 1.94 -3.31
C ARG A 205 32.30 0.44 -3.60
N LEU A 206 32.59 0.14 -4.86
CA LEU A 206 33.12 -1.16 -5.30
C LEU A 206 34.46 -1.44 -4.61
#